data_AF-A0A354XST1-F1
#
_entry.id   AF-A0A354XST1-F1
#
_cell.length_a   1.000
_cell.length_b   1.000
_cell.length_c   1.000
_cell.angle_alpha   90.00
_cell.angle_beta   90.00
_cell.angle_gamma   90.00
#
_symmetry.space_group_name_H-M   'P 1'
#
loop_
_entity.id
_entity.type
_entity.pdbx_description
1 polymer ?
#
loop_
_entity_poly.entity_id
_entity_poly.type
_entity_poly.pdbx_seq_one_letter_code
_entity_poly.pdbx_strand_id
1 'polypeptide(L)'
;RKNAPQLMRDSIYAPAAEGLFPNRRINPDSLAFVPFGNGAKFEMAVDSLITASGYPVQVFEAKTPYTVYLGDLDKKLLNQKIQEVLDRPGDRYPGMMVGSLQVANNNAGNWE
;
A
#
# COMPACT_ATOMS: atom_id res chain seq x y z
N ARG A 1 -46.17 25.65 -11.02
CA ARG A 1 -44.93 24.85 -10.84
C ARG A 1 -44.04 25.60 -9.86
N LYS A 2 -44.10 25.33 -8.54
CA LYS A 2 -43.48 26.21 -7.51
C LYS A 2 -42.91 25.50 -6.28
N ASN A 3 -42.50 24.23 -6.40
CA ASN A 3 -41.88 23.45 -5.31
C ASN A 3 -40.59 22.76 -5.80
N ALA A 4 -39.59 23.55 -6.21
CA ALA A 4 -38.23 23.03 -6.36
C ALA A 4 -37.47 23.26 -5.04
N PRO A 5 -36.57 22.34 -4.62
CA PRO A 5 -35.77 22.54 -3.41
C PRO A 5 -34.96 23.83 -3.51
N GLN A 6 -35.04 24.68 -2.47
CA GLN A 6 -34.39 26.00 -2.45
C GLN A 6 -32.87 25.92 -2.20
N LEU A 7 -32.39 24.77 -1.72
CA LEU A 7 -30.98 24.47 -1.46
C LEU A 7 -30.69 23.06 -1.96
N MET A 8 -29.71 22.94 -2.86
CA MET A 8 -29.20 21.67 -3.36
C MET A 8 -27.69 21.65 -3.17
N ARG A 9 -27.13 20.52 -2.72
CA ARG A 9 -25.68 20.34 -2.73
C ARG A 9 -25.24 20.17 -4.18
N ASP A 10 -24.44 21.11 -4.64
CA ASP A 10 -23.74 21.00 -5.90
C ASP A 10 -22.43 20.22 -5.69
N SER A 11 -22.07 19.36 -6.64
CA SER A 11 -20.85 18.55 -6.57
C SER A 11 -19.85 19.09 -7.56
N ILE A 12 -18.74 19.64 -7.06
CA ILE A 12 -17.60 19.99 -7.89
C ILE A 12 -16.59 18.85 -7.89
N TYR A 13 -16.12 18.46 -9.08
CA TYR A 13 -15.00 17.54 -9.20
C TYR A 13 -13.71 18.33 -8.96
N ALA A 14 -12.99 17.96 -7.90
CA ALA A 14 -11.66 18.47 -7.63
C ALA A 14 -10.64 17.34 -7.88
N PRO A 15 -9.54 17.60 -8.60
CA PRO A 15 -8.47 16.62 -8.75
C PRO A 15 -7.90 16.25 -7.37
N ALA A 16 -7.87 14.96 -7.04
CA ALA A 16 -7.38 14.49 -5.73
C ALA A 16 -5.92 14.92 -5.47
N ALA A 17 -5.10 14.96 -6.52
CA ALA A 17 -3.71 15.41 -6.44
C ALA A 17 -3.60 16.88 -5.98
N GLU A 18 -4.45 17.77 -6.50
CA GLU A 18 -4.48 19.19 -6.11
C GLU A 18 -5.05 19.36 -4.71
N GLY A 19 -6.07 18.58 -4.35
CA GLY A 19 -6.71 18.67 -3.03
C GLY A 19 -5.82 18.18 -1.89
N LEU A 20 -5.13 17.04 -2.07
CA LEU A 20 -4.30 16.43 -1.03
C LEU A 20 -2.87 16.98 -0.99
N PHE A 21 -2.35 17.43 -2.14
CA PHE A 21 -0.95 17.83 -2.28
C PHE A 21 -0.82 19.19 -2.99
N PRO A 22 -1.46 20.26 -2.50
CA PRO A 22 -1.56 21.54 -3.21
C PRO A 22 -0.21 22.19 -3.52
N ASN A 23 0.82 21.91 -2.72
CA ASN A 23 2.15 22.47 -2.87
C ASN A 23 3.19 21.51 -3.47
N ARG A 24 2.76 20.35 -3.99
CA ARG A 24 3.67 19.35 -4.57
C ARG A 24 3.25 19.00 -5.99
N ARG A 25 4.21 19.08 -6.92
CA ARG A 25 4.04 18.49 -8.25
C ARG A 25 4.31 17.00 -8.13
N ILE A 26 3.25 16.22 -8.01
CA ILE A 26 3.32 14.75 -7.97
C ILE A 26 3.00 14.23 -9.36
N ASN A 27 3.82 13.31 -9.86
CA ASN A 27 3.47 12.48 -11.01
C ASN A 27 2.83 11.18 -10.48
N PRO A 28 1.53 10.94 -10.66
CA PRO A 28 0.88 9.72 -10.18
C PRO A 28 1.52 8.45 -10.75
N ASP A 29 2.01 8.49 -11.98
CA ASP A 29 2.62 7.33 -12.65
C ASP A 29 3.93 6.90 -11.99
N SER A 30 4.60 7.80 -11.26
CA SER A 30 5.84 7.45 -10.56
C SER A 30 5.60 6.68 -9.25
N LEU A 31 4.39 6.69 -8.70
CA LEU A 31 4.08 6.06 -7.40
C LEU A 31 4.23 4.54 -7.41
N ALA A 32 4.14 3.91 -8.59
CA ALA A 32 4.29 2.47 -8.74
C ALA A 32 5.74 1.99 -8.56
N PHE A 33 6.73 2.87 -8.68
CA PHE A 33 8.15 2.50 -8.68
C PHE A 33 8.76 2.57 -7.29
N VAL A 34 9.57 1.56 -6.97
CA VAL A 34 10.35 1.53 -5.74
C VAL A 34 11.50 2.53 -5.87
N PRO A 35 11.64 3.51 -4.94
CA PRO A 35 12.75 4.44 -4.95
C PRO A 35 14.09 3.70 -4.92
N PHE A 36 15.01 4.11 -5.80
CA PHE A 36 16.33 3.47 -5.97
C PHE A 36 16.29 1.97 -6.37
N GLY A 37 15.12 1.40 -6.65
CA GLY A 37 14.96 -0.01 -7.02
C GLY A 37 15.25 -0.34 -8.48
N ASN A 38 16.02 0.50 -9.19
CA ASN A 38 16.39 0.31 -10.60
C ASN A 38 15.19 0.01 -11.53
N GLY A 39 14.08 0.74 -11.36
CA GLY A 39 12.87 0.57 -12.16
C GLY A 39 11.94 -0.57 -11.70
N ALA A 40 12.26 -1.25 -10.61
CA ALA A 40 11.35 -2.19 -9.97
C ALA A 40 10.06 -1.49 -9.52
N LYS A 41 8.95 -2.22 -9.59
CA LYS A 41 7.63 -1.77 -9.14
C LYS A 41 7.23 -2.52 -7.89
N PHE A 42 6.38 -1.89 -7.07
CA PHE A 42 5.73 -2.59 -5.97
C PHE A 42 4.82 -3.69 -6.51
N GLU A 43 4.81 -4.83 -5.82
CA GLU A 43 3.81 -5.87 -6.02
C GLU A 43 2.55 -5.46 -5.27
N MET A 44 1.42 -5.37 -5.95
CA MET A 44 0.17 -4.90 -5.36
C MET A 44 -0.99 -5.80 -5.74
N ALA A 45 -1.90 -6.01 -4.80
CA ALA A 45 -3.12 -6.78 -5.00
C ALA A 45 -4.22 -6.28 -4.07
N VAL A 46 -5.47 -6.61 -4.42
CA VAL A 46 -6.67 -6.30 -3.65
C VAL A 46 -7.52 -7.55 -3.54
N ASP A 47 -8.27 -7.69 -2.45
CA ASP A 47 -9.22 -8.78 -2.26
C ASP A 47 -10.34 -8.34 -1.30
N SER A 48 -11.35 -9.20 -1.13
CA SER A 48 -12.42 -9.04 -0.14
C SER A 48 -12.46 -10.23 0.80
N LEU A 49 -12.31 -9.98 2.10
CA LEU A 49 -12.43 -10.98 3.15
C LEU A 49 -13.82 -10.93 3.77
N ILE A 50 -14.45 -12.09 3.96
CA ILE A 50 -15.71 -12.20 4.70
C ILE A 50 -15.38 -12.31 6.19
N THR A 51 -15.86 -11.35 6.99
CA THR A 51 -15.67 -11.39 8.45
C THR A 51 -16.49 -12.51 9.08
N ALA A 52 -16.19 -12.85 10.34
CA ALA A 52 -17.01 -13.78 11.13
C ALA A 52 -18.48 -13.34 11.26
N SER A 53 -18.76 -12.04 11.13
CA SER A 53 -20.11 -11.47 11.12
C SER A 53 -20.79 -11.45 9.74
N GLY A 54 -20.15 -12.01 8.70
CA GLY A 54 -20.69 -12.13 7.35
C GLY A 54 -20.56 -10.89 6.47
N TYR A 55 -19.82 -9.86 6.91
CA TYR A 55 -19.64 -8.63 6.15
C TYR A 55 -18.36 -8.69 5.31
N PRO A 56 -18.39 -8.25 4.04
CA PRO A 56 -17.19 -8.15 3.22
C PRO A 56 -16.34 -6.94 3.67
N VAL A 57 -15.07 -7.20 3.96
CA VAL A 57 -14.05 -6.19 4.23
C VAL A 57 -13.09 -6.16 3.05
N GLN A 58 -12.93 -4.98 2.46
CA GLN A 58 -11.95 -4.77 1.39
C GLN A 58 -10.55 -4.72 2.00
N VAL A 59 -9.65 -5.50 1.44
CA VAL A 59 -8.24 -5.53 1.84
C VAL A 59 -7.35 -5.27 0.63
N PHE A 60 -6.15 -4.78 0.89
CA PHE A 60 -5.12 -4.66 -0.12
C PHE A 60 -3.78 -5.07 0.47
N GLU A 61 -2.84 -5.38 -0.40
CA GLU A 61 -1.44 -5.62 -0.07
C GLU A 61 -0.57 -4.88 -1.06
N ALA A 62 0.47 -4.20 -0.56
CA ALA A 62 1.53 -3.61 -1.36
C ALA A 62 2.88 -3.98 -0.75
N LYS A 63 3.79 -4.56 -1.54
CA LYS A 63 5.05 -5.09 -1.02
C LYS A 63 6.24 -4.95 -1.98
N THR A 64 7.43 -4.99 -1.41
CA THR A 64 8.72 -5.06 -2.14
C THR A 64 9.75 -5.84 -1.31
N PRO A 65 10.52 -6.76 -1.92
CA PRO A 65 11.50 -7.55 -1.18
C PRO A 65 12.72 -6.71 -0.80
N TYR A 66 13.44 -7.09 0.27
CA TYR A 66 14.67 -6.39 0.70
C TYR A 66 15.70 -6.26 -0.41
N THR A 67 15.81 -7.26 -1.28
CA THR A 67 16.77 -7.30 -2.39
C THR A 67 16.58 -6.18 -3.41
N VAL A 68 15.38 -5.60 -3.51
CA VAL A 68 15.10 -4.52 -4.47
C VAL A 68 15.63 -3.18 -3.99
N TYR A 69 15.53 -2.87 -2.70
CA TYR A 69 15.84 -1.53 -2.18
C TYR A 69 17.02 -1.49 -1.19
N LEU A 70 17.56 -2.66 -0.80
CA LEU A 70 18.79 -2.82 -0.02
C LEU A 70 19.86 -3.61 -0.79
N GLY A 71 19.62 -3.91 -2.07
CA GLY A 71 20.48 -4.80 -2.88
C GLY A 71 21.88 -4.26 -3.18
N ASP A 72 22.08 -2.95 -3.00
CA ASP A 72 23.35 -2.24 -3.14
C ASP A 72 24.19 -2.21 -1.85
N LEU A 73 23.63 -2.69 -0.73
CA LEU A 73 24.33 -2.82 0.55
C LEU A 73 25.15 -4.11 0.65
N ASP A 74 25.76 -4.35 1.83
CA ASP A 74 26.53 -5.57 2.08
C ASP A 74 25.66 -6.84 1.94
N LYS A 75 26.04 -7.70 1.00
CA LYS A 75 25.29 -8.91 0.64
C LYS A 75 25.20 -9.93 1.78
N LYS A 76 26.20 -10.02 2.66
CA LYS A 76 26.17 -10.94 3.80
C LYS A 76 25.16 -10.44 4.84
N LEU A 77 25.20 -9.15 5.17
CA LEU A 77 24.24 -8.55 6.10
C LEU A 77 22.80 -8.59 5.55
N LEU A 78 22.63 -8.35 4.25
CA LEU A 78 21.33 -8.48 3.59
C LEU A 78 20.78 -9.90 3.70
N ASN A 79 21.58 -10.91 3.37
CA ASN A 79 21.17 -12.31 3.48
C ASN A 79 20.85 -12.71 4.93
N GLN A 80 21.65 -12.23 5.90
CA GLN A 80 21.37 -12.45 7.32
C GLN A 80 20.02 -11.85 7.72
N LYS A 81 19.70 -10.63 7.28
CA LYS A 81 18.41 -9.98 7.56
C LYS A 81 17.22 -10.69 6.92
N ILE A 82 17.40 -11.19 5.69
CA ILE A 82 16.38 -12.03 5.03
C ILE A 82 16.14 -13.29 5.86
N GLN A 83 17.21 -13.98 6.27
CA GLN A 83 17.11 -15.20 7.06
C GLN A 83 16.46 -14.94 8.43
N GLU A 84 16.83 -13.85 9.11
CA GLU A 84 16.22 -13.48 10.40
C GLU A 84 14.70 -13.32 10.30
N VAL A 85 14.19 -12.76 9.20
CA VAL A 85 12.74 -12.63 8.98
C VAL A 85 12.09 -13.98 8.69
N LEU A 86 12.73 -14.83 7.89
CA LEU A 86 12.22 -16.17 7.56
C LEU A 86 12.24 -17.13 8.76
N ASP A 87 13.15 -16.93 9.72
CA ASP A 87 13.24 -17.74 10.94
C ASP A 87 12.20 -17.36 11.99
N ARG A 88 11.56 -16.18 11.87
CA ARG A 88 10.48 -15.77 12.78
C ARG A 88 9.24 -16.62 12.53
N PRO A 89 8.49 -16.99 13.58
CA PRO A 89 7.27 -17.78 13.42
C PRO A 89 6.20 -17.03 12.62
N GLY A 90 5.47 -17.79 11.79
CA GLY A 90 4.41 -17.30 10.91
C GLY A 90 4.89 -17.02 9.48
N ASP A 91 3.96 -16.63 8.61
CA ASP A 91 4.28 -16.25 7.23
C ASP A 91 4.76 -14.80 7.20
N ARG A 92 6.08 -14.61 7.37
CA ARG A 92 6.72 -13.29 7.41
C ARG A 92 7.37 -12.99 6.06
N TYR A 93 7.09 -11.80 5.54
CA TYR A 93 7.63 -11.36 4.26
C TYR A 93 9.02 -10.70 4.43
N PRO A 94 10.09 -11.20 3.77
CA PRO A 94 11.44 -10.64 3.83
C PRO A 94 11.57 -9.37 2.97
N GLY A 95 10.89 -8.31 3.40
CA GLY A 95 10.84 -7.03 2.72
C GLY A 95 9.91 -6.05 3.44
N MET A 96 9.55 -4.95 2.76
CA MET A 96 8.48 -4.07 3.22
C MET A 96 7.15 -4.56 2.67
N MET A 97 6.14 -4.61 3.53
CA MET A 97 4.76 -4.95 3.18
C MET A 97 3.80 -4.08 3.99
N VAL A 98 2.78 -3.56 3.31
CA VAL A 98 1.64 -2.86 3.90
C VAL A 98 0.36 -3.59 3.53
N GLY A 99 -0.54 -3.73 4.50
CA GLY A 99 -1.77 -4.48 4.34
C GLY A 99 -1.53 -5.99 4.32
N SER A 100 -2.58 -6.73 3.99
CA SER A 100 -2.55 -8.19 3.83
C SER A 100 -3.80 -8.64 3.09
N LEU A 101 -3.65 -9.54 2.11
CA LEU A 101 -4.81 -10.15 1.45
C LEU A 101 -5.51 -11.21 2.33
N GLN A 102 -4.82 -11.74 3.35
CA GLN A 102 -5.31 -12.87 4.15
C GLN A 102 -5.94 -12.42 5.46
N VAL A 103 -5.52 -11.27 6.00
CA VAL A 103 -5.94 -10.77 7.31
C VAL A 103 -6.32 -9.31 7.22
N ALA A 104 -7.48 -8.95 7.77
CA ALA A 104 -7.87 -7.56 7.94
C ALA A 104 -7.04 -6.89 9.06
N ASN A 105 -5.84 -6.44 8.72
CA ASN A 105 -4.87 -5.85 9.66
C ASN A 105 -4.98 -4.31 9.77
N ASN A 106 -6.09 -3.73 9.30
CA ASN A 106 -6.30 -2.27 9.25
C ASN A 106 -5.19 -1.52 8.47
N ASN A 107 -4.73 -2.11 7.37
CA ASN A 107 -3.68 -1.56 6.49
C ASN A 107 -2.35 -1.30 7.21
N ALA A 108 -2.08 -2.02 8.30
CA ALA A 108 -0.81 -1.97 9.00
C ALA A 108 0.32 -2.52 8.13
N GLY A 109 1.53 -2.00 8.30
CA GLY A 109 2.73 -2.57 7.67
C GLY A 109 3.64 -3.28 8.67
N ASN A 110 4.61 -3.99 8.12
CA ASN A 110 5.52 -4.89 8.84
C ASN A 110 6.83 -4.22 9.31
N TRP A 111 6.79 -2.91 9.62
CA TRP A 111 7.96 -2.12 9.99
C TRP A 111 8.35 -2.19 11.47
N GLU A 112 7.62 -2.96 12.28
CA GLU A 112 7.96 -3.28 13.68
C GLU A 112 8.70 -4.63 13.83
#